data_AF-A0A7H5F4L8-F1
#
_entry.id   AF-A0A7H5F4L8-F1
#
_cell.length_a   1.000
_cell.length_b   1.000
_cell.length_c   1.000
_cell.angle_alpha   90.00
_cell.angle_beta   90.00
_cell.angle_gamma   90.00
#
_symmetry.space_group_name_H-M   'P 1'
#
loop_
_entity.id
_entity.type
_entity.pdbx_description
1 polymer ?
#
loop_
_entity_poly.entity_id
_entity_poly.type
_entity_poly.pdbx_seq_one_letter_code
_entity_poly.pdbx_strand_id
1 'polypeptide(L)'
;MALPILLQPIDSQMLSEMGYLKSTQTLFVRFRNNGAVYAYLGVAPEHWHRLRATASVGRYMQRNILGQHRAVRISTGDKESAKVA
;
A
#
# COMPACT_ATOMS: atom_id res chain seq x y z
N MET A 1 -7.46 20.41 -0.62
CA MET A 1 -7.35 19.64 0.64
C MET A 1 -6.77 18.28 0.30
N ALA A 2 -5.53 17.97 0.70
CA ALA A 2 -4.97 16.64 0.52
C ALA A 2 -5.44 15.79 1.71
N LEU A 3 -6.25 14.77 1.45
CA LEU A 3 -6.66 13.83 2.50
C LEU A 3 -5.42 13.04 2.94
N PRO A 4 -5.13 12.95 4.25
CA PRO A 4 -4.05 12.09 4.72
C PRO A 4 -4.40 10.65 4.37
N ILE A 5 -3.55 10.01 3.56
CA ILE A 5 -3.67 8.57 3.29
C ILE A 5 -3.36 7.82 4.59
N LEU A 6 -4.37 7.21 5.20
CA LEU A 6 -4.18 6.40 6.40
C LEU A 6 -3.55 5.05 6.01
N LEU A 7 -2.24 4.96 6.21
CA LEU A 7 -1.49 3.70 6.12
C LEU A 7 -1.56 2.99 7.47
N GLN A 8 -1.95 1.72 7.45
CA GLN A 8 -2.00 0.87 8.64
C GLN A 8 -0.76 -0.03 8.65
N PRO A 9 -0.04 -0.14 9.80
CA PRO A 9 1.09 -1.05 9.91
C PRO A 9 0.61 -2.50 9.82
N ILE A 10 1.41 -3.33 9.16
CA ILE A 10 1.11 -4.76 8.99
C ILE A 10 2.33 -5.62 9.28
N ASP A 11 2.06 -6.84 9.75
CA ASP A 11 3.10 -7.84 9.93
C ASP A 11 3.38 -8.54 8.59
N SER A 12 4.42 -8.07 7.90
CA SER A 12 4.89 -8.62 6.64
C SER A 12 6.36 -8.32 6.43
N GLN A 13 7.08 -9.26 5.82
CA GLN A 13 8.48 -9.09 5.43
C GLN A 13 8.62 -8.17 4.20
N MET A 14 7.59 -8.11 3.36
CA MET A 14 7.62 -7.34 2.10
C MET A 14 7.15 -5.90 2.29
N LEU A 15 6.09 -5.71 3.09
CA LEU A 15 5.44 -4.43 3.31
C LEU A 15 5.49 -4.05 4.78
N SER A 16 5.74 -2.79 5.08
CA SER A 16 5.64 -2.27 6.44
C SER A 16 4.24 -1.78 6.75
N GLU A 17 3.59 -1.13 5.77
CA GLU A 17 2.30 -0.48 5.94
C GLU A 17 1.47 -0.61 4.65
N MET A 18 0.14 -0.60 4.79
CA MET A 18 -0.78 -0.57 3.66
C MET A 18 -2.04 0.23 3.99
N GLY A 19 -2.65 0.84 2.97
CA GLY A 19 -3.88 1.60 3.08
C GLY A 19 -4.70 1.49 1.81
N TYR A 20 -6.00 1.74 1.89
CA TYR A 20 -6.89 1.60 0.73
C TYR A 20 -7.92 2.72 0.70
N LEU A 21 -8.01 3.39 -0.46
CA LEU A 21 -8.99 4.44 -0.71
C LEU A 21 -10.09 3.87 -1.63
N LYS A 22 -11.26 3.61 -1.04
CA LYS A 22 -12.42 3.07 -1.76
C LYS A 22 -12.91 3.99 -2.88
N SER A 23 -12.92 5.30 -2.64
CA SER A 23 -13.43 6.30 -3.60
C SER A 23 -12.68 6.30 -4.93
N THR A 24 -11.38 5.97 -4.91
CA THR A 24 -10.52 5.93 -6.11
C THR A 24 -10.02 4.52 -6.43
N GLN A 25 -10.51 3.51 -5.70
CA GLN A 25 -10.04 2.13 -5.78
C GLN A 25 -8.51 2.03 -5.81
N THR A 26 -7.85 2.77 -4.91
CA THR A 26 -6.39 2.88 -4.88
C THR A 26 -5.83 2.19 -3.65
N LEU A 27 -4.93 1.26 -3.88
CA LEU A 27 -4.19 0.57 -2.84
C LEU A 27 -2.82 1.21 -2.66
N PHE A 28 -2.57 1.70 -1.47
CA PHE A 28 -1.31 2.29 -1.05
C PHE A 28 -0.52 1.26 -0.27
N VAL A 29 0.75 1.09 -0.62
CA VAL A 29 1.64 0.19 0.13
C VAL A 29 2.99 0.83 0.33
N ARG A 30 3.56 0.58 1.51
CA ARG A 30 4.93 0.96 1.84
C ARG A 30 5.79 -0.28 1.89
N PHE A 31 6.81 -0.34 1.04
CA PHE A 31 7.75 -1.45 1.03
C PHE A 31 8.72 -1.34 2.20
N ARG A 32 8.97 -2.46 2.88
CA ARG A 32 9.87 -2.50 4.03
C ARG A 32 11.33 -2.28 3.64
N ASN A 33 11.74 -2.79 2.48
CA ASN A 33 13.14 -2.78 2.04
C ASN A 33 13.71 -1.36 1.82
N ASN A 34 12.92 -0.45 1.24
CA ASN A 34 13.37 0.90 0.86
C ASN A 34 12.46 2.01 1.39
N GLY A 35 11.43 1.67 2.16
CA GLY A 35 10.45 2.62 2.66
C GLY A 35 9.61 3.32 1.58
N ALA A 36 9.73 2.93 0.31
CA ALA A 36 9.05 3.59 -0.80
C ALA A 36 7.55 3.30 -0.77
N VAL A 37 6.76 4.34 -1.07
CA VAL A 37 5.31 4.24 -1.13
C VAL A 37 4.88 4.15 -2.59
N TYR A 38 4.02 3.18 -2.88
CA TYR A 38 3.42 2.97 -4.18
C TYR A 38 1.90 3.00 -4.07
N ALA A 39 1.25 3.63 -5.06
CA ALA A 39 -0.18 3.59 -5.29
C ALA A 39 -0.47 2.65 -6.46
N TYR A 40 -1.26 1.62 -6.21
CA TYR A 40 -1.82 0.74 -7.23
C TYR A 40 -3.24 1.20 -7.53
N LEU A 41 -3.44 1.67 -8.75
CA LEU A 41 -4.73 2.22 -9.21
C LEU A 41 -5.65 1.11 -9.73
N GLY A 42 -6.96 1.29 -9.55
CA GLY A 42 -7.98 0.35 -10.05
C GLY A 42 -7.96 -1.00 -9.35
N VAL A 43 -7.54 -1.04 -8.08
CA VAL A 43 -7.57 -2.25 -7.26
C VAL A 43 -8.95 -2.40 -6.65
N ALA A 44 -9.67 -3.46 -7.01
CA ALA A 44 -11.00 -3.73 -6.47
C ALA A 44 -10.97 -3.95 -4.94
N PRO A 45 -12.05 -3.58 -4.22
CA PRO A 45 -12.10 -3.69 -2.75
C PRO A 45 -11.91 -5.12 -2.25
N GLU A 46 -12.26 -6.13 -3.06
CA GLU A 46 -12.03 -7.53 -2.74
C GLU A 46 -10.55 -7.85 -2.48
N HIS A 47 -9.63 -7.26 -3.26
CA HIS A 47 -8.19 -7.43 -3.02
C HIS A 47 -7.76 -6.82 -1.69
N TRP A 48 -8.34 -5.68 -1.30
CA TRP A 48 -8.08 -5.08 0.02
C TRP A 48 -8.54 -5.99 1.17
N HIS A 49 -9.73 -6.59 1.05
CA HIS A 49 -10.21 -7.55 2.04
C HIS A 49 -9.33 -8.81 2.10
N ARG A 50 -8.93 -9.34 0.94
CA ARG A 50 -8.07 -10.53 0.84
C ARG A 50 -6.67 -10.28 1.38
N LEU A 51 -6.09 -9.09 1.16
CA LEU A 51 -4.79 -8.70 1.71
C LEU A 51 -4.79 -8.66 3.24
N ARG A 52 -5.91 -8.30 3.87
CA ARG A 52 -6.05 -8.33 5.34
C ARG A 52 -6.33 -9.73 5.91
N ALA A 53 -6.88 -10.63 5.11
CA ALA A 53 -7.25 -11.97 5.55
C ALA A 53 -6.20 -13.05 5.19
N THR A 54 -5.25 -12.75 4.29
CA THR A 54 -4.25 -13.72 3.83
C THR A 54 -3.14 -13.92 4.85
N ALA A 55 -2.64 -15.15 4.96
CA ALA A 55 -1.48 -15.49 5.78
C ALA A 55 -0.15 -14.95 5.19
N SER A 56 -0.12 -14.62 3.90
CA SER A 56 1.08 -14.09 3.24
C SER A 56 0.74 -12.94 2.30
N VAL A 57 0.86 -11.73 2.83
CA VAL A 57 0.62 -10.47 2.08
C VAL A 57 1.54 -10.37 0.87
N GLY A 58 2.83 -10.70 1.04
CA GLY A 58 3.81 -10.61 -0.04
C GLY A 58 3.51 -11.54 -1.20
N ARG A 59 3.14 -12.80 -0.93
CA ARG A 59 2.75 -13.76 -1.97
C ARG A 59 1.49 -13.32 -2.70
N TYR A 60 0.52 -12.75 -1.98
CA TYR A 60 -0.70 -12.23 -2.60
C TYR A 60 -0.40 -11.04 -3.52
N MET A 61 0.44 -10.11 -3.06
CA MET A 61 0.92 -8.95 -3.84
C MET A 61 1.57 -9.38 -5.15
N GLN A 62 2.52 -10.31 -5.09
CA GLN A 62 3.22 -10.82 -6.27
C GLN A 62 2.29 -11.47 -7.30
N ARG A 63 1.25 -12.17 -6.83
CA ARG A 63 0.35 -12.95 -7.69
C ARG A 63 -0.84 -12.18 -8.24
N ASN A 64 -1.30 -11.14 -7.55
CA ASN A 64 -2.59 -10.50 -7.85
C ASN A 64 -2.52 -8.97 -7.98
N ILE A 65 -1.40 -8.34 -7.61
CA ILE A 65 -1.31 -6.86 -7.60
C ILE A 65 -0.16 -6.39 -8.48
N LEU A 66 1.03 -6.93 -8.25
CA LEU A 66 2.24 -6.61 -9.01
C LEU A 66 2.08 -7.02 -10.47
N GLY A 67 2.34 -6.08 -11.38
CA GLY A 67 2.23 -6.28 -12.83
C GLY A 67 0.80 -6.32 -13.38
N GLN A 68 -0.21 -6.49 -12.53
CA GLN A 68 -1.62 -6.51 -12.94
C GLN A 68 -2.29 -5.13 -12.84
N HIS A 69 -1.81 -4.28 -11.92
CA HIS A 69 -2.34 -2.94 -11.72
C HIS A 69 -1.28 -1.89 -12.05
N ARG A 70 -1.75 -0.73 -12.51
CA ARG A 70 -0.90 0.43 -12.74
C ARG A 70 -0.35 0.93 -11.41
N ALA A 71 0.97 0.80 -11.24
CA ALA A 71 1.69 1.28 -10.07
C ALA A 71 2.24 2.68 -10.33
N VAL A 72 2.02 3.60 -9.41
CA VAL A 72 2.60 4.93 -9.40
C VAL A 72 3.39 5.09 -8.11
N ARG A 73 4.67 5.44 -8.23
CA ARG A 73 5.50 5.76 -7.06
C ARG A 73 5.11 7.14 -6.56
N ILE A 74 4.66 7.23 -5.31
CA ILE A 74 4.14 8.46 -4.69
C ILE A 74 5.18 9.12 -3.79
N SER A 75 6.12 8.35 -3.27
CA SER A 75 7.21 8.88 -2.47
C SER A 75 8.49 8.06 -2.70
N THR A 76 9.59 8.77 -2.87
CA THR A 76 10.94 8.24 -2.67
C THR A 76 11.12 8.25 -1.16
N GLY A 77 11.15 7.07 -0.52
CA GLY A 77 11.20 6.95 0.93
C GLY A 77 12.29 7.83 1.52
N ASP A 78 11.90 8.99 2.00
CA ASP A 78 12.68 9.88 2.82
C ASP A 78 11.94 10.02 4.15
N LYS A 79 12.71 10.09 5.23
CA LYS A 79 12.21 10.16 6.60
C LYS A 79 11.56 11.53 6.84
N GLU A 80 10.45 11.85 6.18
CA GLU A 80 9.83 13.15 6.36
C GLU A 80 8.31 13.05 6.32
N SER A 81 7.74 12.70 7.48
CA SER A 81 6.49 13.25 8.02
C SER A 81 6.28 12.71 9.43
N ALA A 82 7.27 12.94 10.29
CA ALA A 82 7.10 12.93 11.74
C ALA A 82 7.26 14.38 12.22
N LYS A 83 6.24 15.22 11.96
CA LYS A 83 5.87 16.38 12.77
C LYS A 83 4.71 17.13 12.12
N VAL A 84 3.51 16.88 12.61
CA VAL A 84 2.49 17.92 12.76
C VAL A 84 2.17 17.97 14.24
N ALA A 85 2.98 18.74 14.96
CA ALA A 85 2.72 19.22 16.32
C ALA A 85 3.50 20.52 16.49
#